data_AF-A0A1X7ST37-F1
#
_entry.id   AF-A0A1X7ST37-F1
#
_cell.length_a   1.000
_cell.length_b   1.000
_cell.length_c   1.000
_cell.angle_alpha   90.00
_cell.angle_beta   90.00
_cell.angle_gamma   90.00
#
_symmetry.space_group_name_H-M   'P 1'
#
loop_
_entity.id
_entity.type
_entity.pdbx_description
1 polymer ?
#
loop_
_entity_poly.entity_id
_entity_poly.type
_entity_poly.pdbx_seq_one_letter_code
_entity_poly.pdbx_strand_id
1 'polypeptide(L)'
;LIGVPPTGFKVYRVYNNQQEYEMERLTDSLMAIPSESRFVVRLGRALQVGEYRIKLFLLHISNTELFNLMMESIVAKNTPVREFKKQIIEEAKVQGIDCVLELDKMRLRKKTWRSPGTVYLDHQLIDKDIHVYADSEMYVEPLKEPEKMKLPTQMQVYVRRWRPSECSVDPTEEIILDTASPLDLKKKLSELSKIPVDAISVAKGVGSFPAEISCLDIENELEWDPAIQSISQTPFSLYDDGGVIYYKDNKEKIELSKIIELTNEITALTKFKTGILKERDDLQQSLAQSSAEKTKLSDQLKEMKKKAAALENNLKLTQIKHQENLSQMLADIASLKEFNETLLVTRDQLQKERDQKLAKSNELENEIATLTAAKTEILKERDDLQQSLAHSSAEKTKLSDQMRKIEEKVKELENSWKVSYKDVTLLHHKLGSG
;
A
#
# COMPACT_ATOMS: atom_id res chain seq x y z
N LEU A 1 8.09 47.94 -15.27
CA LEU A 1 8.26 48.63 -13.97
C LEU A 1 7.49 47.85 -12.93
N ILE A 2 8.08 47.55 -11.78
CA ILE A 2 7.53 46.64 -10.75
C ILE A 2 6.36 47.30 -9.96
N GLY A 3 5.92 48.50 -10.33
CA GLY A 3 4.79 49.20 -9.69
C GLY A 3 5.07 49.70 -8.27
N VAL A 4 6.29 49.51 -7.76
CA VAL A 4 6.75 49.93 -6.43
C VAL A 4 7.72 51.10 -6.59
N PRO A 5 7.58 52.20 -5.82
CA PRO A 5 8.52 53.31 -5.88
C PRO A 5 9.94 52.87 -5.45
N PRO A 6 11.01 53.56 -5.88
CA PRO A 6 12.38 53.23 -5.47
C PRO A 6 12.59 53.12 -3.95
N THR A 7 11.84 53.91 -3.17
CA THR A 7 11.84 53.88 -1.70
C THR A 7 11.31 52.58 -1.10
N GLY A 8 10.62 51.75 -1.89
CA GLY A 8 10.10 50.43 -1.52
C GLY A 8 11.08 49.29 -1.79
N PHE A 9 12.37 49.58 -2.06
CA PHE A 9 13.41 48.57 -2.19
C PHE A 9 14.57 48.80 -1.22
N LYS A 10 14.95 47.75 -0.48
CA LYS A 10 16.17 47.68 0.31
C LYS A 10 17.31 47.18 -0.58
N VAL A 11 18.45 47.85 -0.57
CA VAL A 11 19.64 47.41 -1.33
C VAL A 11 20.73 47.02 -0.34
N TYR A 12 21.24 45.80 -0.48
CA TYR A 12 22.32 45.28 0.33
C TYR A 12 23.55 45.11 -0.54
N ARG A 13 24.71 45.52 -0.04
CA ARG A 13 26.01 45.20 -0.64
C ARG A 13 26.52 43.89 -0.06
N VAL A 14 26.93 42.96 -0.91
CA VAL A 14 27.49 41.66 -0.50
C VAL A 14 29.01 41.72 -0.56
N TYR A 15 29.65 41.53 0.59
CA TYR A 15 31.10 41.46 0.70
C TYR A 15 31.65 40.07 0.35
N ASN A 16 32.97 39.94 0.21
CA ASN A 16 33.64 38.70 -0.17
C ASN A 16 33.41 37.56 0.82
N ASN A 17 33.19 37.88 2.09
CA ASN A 17 32.84 36.93 3.15
C ASN A 17 31.33 36.57 3.18
N GLN A 18 30.58 36.93 2.14
CA GLN A 18 29.13 36.75 2.02
C GLN A 18 28.28 37.53 3.03
N GLN A 19 28.88 38.43 3.82
CA GLN A 19 28.10 39.34 4.66
C GLN A 19 27.39 40.39 3.81
N GLU A 20 26.15 40.70 4.18
CA GLU A 20 25.31 41.68 3.52
C GLU A 20 25.20 42.93 4.38
N TYR A 21 25.41 44.10 3.79
CA TYR A 21 25.27 45.39 4.48
C TYR A 21 24.20 46.23 3.79
N GLU A 22 23.15 46.64 4.52
CA GLU A 22 22.10 47.50 3.97
C GLU A 22 22.66 48.90 3.65
N MET A 23 22.45 49.38 2.43
CA MET A 23 22.94 50.68 1.99
C MET A 23 21.96 51.80 2.38
N GLU A 24 22.46 52.83 3.08
CA GLU A 24 21.69 54.00 3.51
C GLU A 24 21.66 55.12 2.45
N ARG A 25 22.66 55.16 1.56
CA ARG A 25 22.86 56.24 0.58
C ARG A 25 22.63 55.75 -0.84
N LEU A 26 21.39 55.42 -1.17
CA LEU A 26 20.99 54.94 -2.51
C LEU A 26 21.15 56.00 -3.62
N THR A 27 21.43 57.25 -3.24
CA THR A 27 21.67 58.38 -4.16
C THR A 27 23.14 58.60 -4.49
N ASP A 28 24.06 57.85 -3.86
CA ASP A 28 25.49 58.00 -4.12
C ASP A 28 25.86 57.50 -5.53
N SER A 29 26.88 58.10 -6.13
CA SER A 29 27.35 57.72 -7.46
C SER A 29 27.88 56.29 -7.46
N LEU A 30 27.47 55.49 -8.46
CA LEU A 30 27.99 54.14 -8.68
C LEU A 30 29.51 54.09 -8.85
N MET A 31 30.14 55.21 -9.24
CA MET A 31 31.60 55.34 -9.36
C MET A 31 32.34 55.18 -8.03
N ALA A 32 31.67 55.42 -6.89
CA ALA A 32 32.25 55.23 -5.56
C ALA A 32 32.26 53.74 -5.14
N ILE A 33 31.63 52.86 -5.93
CA ILE A 33 31.50 51.45 -5.61
C ILE A 33 32.56 50.65 -6.39
N PRO A 34 33.40 49.84 -5.72
CA PRO A 34 34.36 48.97 -6.37
C PRO A 34 33.74 48.09 -7.46
N SER A 35 34.44 47.97 -8.59
CA SER A 35 34.12 47.04 -9.67
C SER A 35 33.91 45.62 -9.13
N GLU A 36 32.95 44.88 -9.72
CA GLU A 36 32.55 43.52 -9.31
C GLU A 36 31.81 43.42 -7.95
N SER A 37 31.40 44.55 -7.36
CA SER A 37 30.52 44.53 -6.19
C SER A 37 29.19 43.85 -6.50
N ARG A 38 28.79 42.90 -5.65
CA ARG A 38 27.50 42.21 -5.73
C ARG A 38 26.48 42.92 -4.84
N PHE A 39 25.24 42.98 -5.31
CA PHE A 39 24.13 43.56 -4.55
C PHE A 39 22.95 42.60 -4.49
N VAL A 40 22.23 42.65 -3.39
CA VAL A 40 20.94 41.98 -3.20
C VAL A 40 19.89 43.05 -3.00
N VAL A 41 18.83 43.01 -3.82
CA VAL A 41 17.70 43.93 -3.71
C VAL A 41 16.50 43.17 -3.14
N ARG A 42 15.94 43.67 -2.04
CA ARG A 42 14.74 43.09 -1.41
C ARG A 42 13.62 44.11 -1.39
N LEU A 43 12.38 43.65 -1.45
CA LEU A 43 11.22 44.52 -1.27
C LEU A 43 11.17 45.02 0.18
N GLY A 44 10.95 46.32 0.37
CA GLY A 44 10.77 46.96 1.68
C GLY A 44 11.35 48.37 1.72
N ARG A 45 10.95 49.14 2.74
CA ARG A 45 11.38 50.53 2.93
C ARG A 45 12.90 50.61 3.11
N ALA A 46 13.57 51.37 2.23
CA ALA A 46 14.99 51.73 2.36
C ALA A 46 15.24 52.66 3.55
N LEU A 47 16.42 52.56 4.16
CA LEU A 47 16.87 53.52 5.17
C LEU A 47 17.20 54.87 4.52
N GLN A 48 16.76 55.96 5.16
CA GLN A 48 17.21 57.32 4.83
C GLN A 48 18.48 57.67 5.60
N VAL A 49 19.16 58.74 5.17
CA VAL A 49 20.37 59.23 5.85
C VAL A 49 20.04 59.57 7.30
N GLY A 50 20.76 58.94 8.23
CA GLY A 50 20.55 59.11 9.66
C GLY A 50 19.41 58.26 10.23
N GLU A 51 18.91 57.26 9.51
CA GLU A 51 18.00 56.25 10.05
C GLU A 51 18.73 54.94 10.35
N TYR A 52 18.35 54.28 11.44
CA TYR A 52 18.89 53.00 11.86
C TYR A 52 17.77 51.97 11.94
N ARG A 53 18.02 50.77 11.40
CA ARG A 53 17.15 49.61 11.59
C ARG A 53 17.60 48.85 12.84
N ILE A 54 16.72 48.72 13.81
CA ILE A 54 16.99 48.04 15.09
C ILE A 54 16.09 46.81 15.19
N LYS A 55 16.70 45.65 15.45
CA LYS A 55 15.97 44.43 15.80
C LYS A 55 15.63 44.48 17.29
N LEU A 56 14.34 44.43 17.58
CA LEU A 56 13.81 44.48 18.94
C LEU A 56 13.45 43.07 19.37
N PHE A 57 13.97 42.65 20.52
CA PHE A 57 13.69 41.35 21.13
C PHE A 57 12.90 41.56 22.42
N LEU A 58 11.79 40.87 22.59
CA LEU A 58 11.03 40.91 23.84
C LEU A 58 11.77 40.05 24.88
N LEU A 59 12.11 40.61 26.04
CA LEU A 59 12.82 39.91 27.12
C LEU A 59 11.84 39.44 28.19
N HIS A 60 11.91 38.16 28.54
CA HIS A 60 11.12 37.50 29.58
C HIS A 60 12.04 36.91 30.65
N ILE A 61 12.07 37.52 31.83
CA ILE A 61 12.97 37.10 32.93
C ILE A 61 12.53 35.78 33.59
N SER A 62 11.25 35.43 33.48
CA SER A 62 10.65 34.28 34.19
C SER A 62 10.14 33.17 33.27
N ASN A 63 10.46 33.19 31.97
CA ASN A 63 9.94 32.23 31.00
C ASN A 63 11.05 31.29 30.51
N THR A 64 10.69 30.07 30.12
CA THR A 64 11.59 29.07 29.53
C THR A 64 12.21 29.58 28.22
N GLU A 65 11.47 30.39 27.46
CA GLU A 65 12.00 31.20 26.37
C GLU A 65 12.31 32.61 26.88
N LEU A 66 13.59 32.88 27.11
CA LEU A 66 14.06 34.12 27.74
C LEU A 66 13.85 35.34 26.85
N PHE A 67 13.87 35.17 25.54
CA PHE A 67 13.57 36.24 24.59
C PHE A 67 13.23 35.72 23.20
N ASN A 68 12.47 36.51 22.46
CA ASN A 68 12.11 36.25 21.07
C ASN A 68 12.17 37.54 20.26
N LEU A 69 12.41 37.42 18.95
CA LEU A 69 12.35 38.58 18.05
C LEU A 69 10.91 39.12 18.06
N MET A 70 10.77 40.38 18.45
CA MET A 70 9.49 41.07 18.51
C MET A 70 9.19 41.72 17.16
N MET A 71 10.07 42.60 16.69
CA MET A 71 9.94 43.29 15.41
C MET A 71 11.24 43.98 15.00
N GLU A 72 11.28 44.49 13.77
CA GLU A 72 12.29 45.46 13.33
C GLU A 72 11.66 46.86 13.30
N SER A 73 12.31 47.82 13.96
CA SER A 73 11.88 49.22 13.96
C SER A 73 12.95 50.10 13.31
N ILE A 74 12.52 51.20 12.68
CA ILE A 74 13.45 52.17 12.09
C ILE A 74 13.38 53.46 12.91
N VAL A 75 14.52 53.89 13.45
CA VAL A 75 14.60 55.08 14.30
C VAL A 75 15.56 56.10 13.71
N ALA A 76 15.22 57.39 13.85
CA ALA A 76 16.08 58.47 13.41
C ALA A 76 17.21 58.73 14.42
N LYS A 77 18.36 59.18 13.92
CA LYS A 77 19.49 59.69 14.68
C LYS A 77 19.04 60.75 15.68
N ASN A 78 19.64 60.73 16.87
CA ASN A 78 19.34 61.64 17.99
C ASN A 78 17.88 61.57 18.50
N THR A 79 17.13 60.51 18.20
CA THR A 79 15.81 60.29 18.83
C THR A 79 16.02 59.98 20.32
N PRO A 80 15.32 60.66 21.26
CA PRO A 80 15.35 60.27 22.66
C PRO A 80 14.75 58.88 22.88
N VAL A 81 15.34 58.09 23.77
CA VAL A 81 14.84 56.74 24.11
C VAL A 81 13.35 56.76 24.49
N ARG A 82 12.88 57.79 25.20
CA ARG A 82 11.45 57.92 25.54
C ARG A 82 10.54 58.02 24.32
N GLU A 83 10.95 58.79 23.30
CA GLU A 83 10.18 58.90 22.05
C GLU A 83 10.26 57.60 21.26
N PHE A 84 11.42 56.94 21.26
CA PHE A 84 11.55 55.63 20.62
C PHE A 84 10.67 54.57 21.30
N LYS A 85 10.56 54.56 22.64
CA LYS A 85 9.61 53.69 23.36
C LYS A 85 8.16 53.92 22.92
N LYS A 86 7.73 55.17 22.75
CA LYS A 86 6.38 55.49 22.24
C LYS A 86 6.17 54.94 20.83
N GLN A 87 7.17 55.10 19.96
CA GLN A 87 7.14 54.54 18.61
C GLN A 87 7.00 53.02 18.64
N ILE A 88 7.78 52.32 19.48
CA ILE A 88 7.72 50.87 19.67
C ILE A 88 6.31 50.43 20.10
N ILE A 89 5.71 51.12 21.07
CA ILE A 89 4.35 50.81 21.53
C ILE A 89 3.33 50.91 20.39
N GLU A 90 3.42 51.97 19.58
CA GLU A 90 2.50 52.18 18.46
C GLU A 90 2.71 51.17 17.34
N GLU A 91 3.97 50.91 16.96
CA GLU A 91 4.31 49.91 15.94
C GLU A 91 3.88 48.50 16.35
N ALA A 92 4.05 48.15 17.63
CA ALA A 92 3.61 46.87 18.17
C ALA A 92 2.10 46.68 18.05
N LYS A 93 1.32 47.72 18.36
CA LYS A 93 -0.15 47.73 18.20
C LYS A 93 -0.56 47.57 16.74
N VAL A 94 0.06 48.32 15.83
CA VAL A 94 -0.25 48.27 14.39
C VAL A 94 0.06 46.89 13.81
N GLN A 95 1.13 46.24 14.26
CA GLN A 95 1.50 44.89 13.84
C GLN A 95 0.70 43.78 14.53
N GLY A 96 -0.16 44.11 15.51
CA GLY A 96 -0.94 43.13 16.26
C GLY A 96 -0.07 42.21 17.13
N ILE A 97 1.07 42.70 17.62
CA ILE A 97 1.95 41.93 18.50
C ILE A 97 1.27 41.78 19.86
N ASP A 98 1.07 40.55 20.30
CA ASP A 98 0.45 40.22 21.57
C ASP A 98 1.40 40.49 22.75
N CYS A 99 1.59 41.77 23.08
CA CYS A 99 2.36 42.21 24.23
C CYS A 99 1.78 43.49 24.83
N VAL A 100 1.72 43.56 26.16
CA VAL A 100 1.25 44.76 26.88
C VAL A 100 2.47 45.62 27.20
N LEU A 101 2.64 46.70 26.45
CA LEU A 101 3.69 47.69 26.67
C LEU A 101 3.10 49.02 27.16
N GLU A 102 3.56 49.48 28.31
CA GLU A 102 3.25 50.79 28.87
C GLU A 102 4.53 51.62 28.95
N LEU A 103 4.47 52.89 28.57
CA LEU A 103 5.65 53.76 28.41
C LEU A 103 6.55 53.80 29.65
N ASP A 104 5.96 53.93 30.83
CA ASP A 104 6.73 54.05 32.08
C ASP A 104 7.05 52.67 32.72
N LYS A 105 6.44 51.59 32.22
CA LYS A 105 6.70 50.19 32.66
C LYS A 105 7.37 49.36 31.56
N MET A 106 8.23 49.99 30.77
CA MET A 106 9.07 49.30 29.80
C MET A 106 10.49 49.87 29.81
N ARG A 107 11.45 48.99 29.55
CA ARG A 107 12.87 49.30 29.52
C ARG A 107 13.47 48.86 28.20
N LEU A 108 14.33 49.70 27.62
CA LEU A 108 15.18 49.30 26.51
C LEU A 108 16.57 48.96 27.03
N ARG A 109 17.18 47.90 26.49
CA ARG A 109 18.53 47.49 26.88
C ARG A 109 19.38 47.12 25.69
N LYS A 110 20.69 47.21 25.91
CA LYS A 110 21.67 46.55 25.04
C LYS A 110 21.44 45.04 25.06
N LYS A 111 21.40 44.42 23.87
CA LYS A 111 21.42 42.97 23.73
C LYS A 111 22.85 42.48 23.55
N THR A 112 23.40 41.75 24.53
CA THR A 112 24.73 41.14 24.46
C THR A 112 24.58 39.62 24.31
N TRP A 113 24.41 39.19 23.05
CA TRP A 113 24.13 37.79 22.69
C TRP A 113 22.87 37.24 23.40
N ARG A 114 23.04 36.51 24.50
CA ARG A 114 21.96 35.97 25.35
C ARG A 114 21.71 36.74 26.64
N SER A 115 22.56 37.70 26.97
CA SER A 115 22.48 38.44 28.23
C SER A 115 21.86 39.83 28.03
N PRO A 116 21.00 40.28 28.96
CA PRO A 116 20.62 41.69 29.03
C PRO A 116 21.83 42.49 29.50
N GLY A 117 22.20 43.52 28.74
CA GLY A 117 23.25 44.45 29.11
C GLY A 117 22.69 45.77 29.63
N THR A 118 23.45 46.83 29.40
CA THR A 118 23.20 48.20 29.83
C THR A 118 21.75 48.65 29.59
N VAL A 119 21.17 49.28 30.60
CA VAL A 119 19.85 49.92 30.54
C VAL A 119 19.95 51.28 29.86
N TYR A 120 19.04 51.53 28.91
CA TYR A 120 18.94 52.81 28.21
C TYR A 120 17.91 53.72 28.87
N LEU A 121 18.38 54.89 29.34
CA LEU A 121 17.57 55.88 30.04
C LEU A 121 16.80 56.75 29.04
N ASP A 122 15.60 57.18 29.43
CA ASP A 122 14.65 57.94 28.61
C ASP A 122 15.22 59.19 27.92
N HIS A 123 16.18 59.86 28.56
CA HIS A 123 16.80 61.09 28.05
C HIS A 123 17.98 60.86 27.10
N GLN A 124 18.51 59.63 27.04
CA GLN A 124 19.63 59.30 26.16
C GLN A 124 19.17 59.33 24.70
N LEU A 125 20.09 59.74 23.83
CA LEU A 125 19.84 59.91 22.40
C LEU A 125 20.45 58.75 21.61
N ILE A 126 19.67 58.17 20.69
CA ILE A 126 20.15 57.15 19.75
C ILE A 126 21.28 57.73 18.89
N ASP A 127 22.32 56.91 18.63
CA ASP A 127 23.58 57.21 17.93
C ASP A 127 24.55 58.14 18.68
N LYS A 128 24.05 59.12 19.43
CA LYS A 128 24.90 60.04 20.19
C LYS A 128 25.35 59.45 21.53
N ASP A 129 24.41 58.99 22.35
CA ASP A 129 24.69 58.41 23.66
C ASP A 129 24.67 56.87 23.59
N ILE A 130 23.85 56.32 22.70
CA ILE A 130 23.71 54.88 22.46
C ILE A 130 24.23 54.56 21.07
N HIS A 131 25.36 53.86 21.00
CA HIS A 131 25.97 53.48 19.74
C HIS A 131 25.10 52.44 19.03
N VAL A 132 24.67 52.78 17.80
CA VAL A 132 23.91 51.91 16.91
C VAL A 132 24.67 51.73 15.59
N TYR A 133 24.77 50.48 15.15
CA TYR A 133 25.36 50.05 13.89
C TYR A 133 24.31 49.36 13.00
N ALA A 134 24.68 49.03 11.76
CA ALA A 134 23.91 48.09 10.95
C ALA A 134 23.72 46.78 11.72
N ASP A 135 22.50 46.26 11.75
CA ASP A 135 22.06 45.10 12.56
C ASP A 135 22.10 45.27 14.08
N SER A 136 21.94 46.50 14.59
CA SER A 136 21.79 46.72 16.03
C SER A 136 20.61 45.94 16.60
N GLU A 137 20.83 45.30 17.75
CA GLU A 137 19.80 44.58 18.47
C GLU A 137 19.60 45.18 19.87
N MET A 138 18.34 45.29 20.30
CA MET A 138 17.98 45.76 21.64
C MET A 138 16.93 44.85 22.26
N TYR A 139 16.96 44.74 23.59
CA TYR A 139 15.86 44.14 24.32
C TYR A 139 14.80 45.18 24.68
N VAL A 140 13.54 44.77 24.57
CA VAL A 140 12.37 45.41 25.16
C VAL A 140 11.97 44.56 26.36
N GLU A 141 12.11 45.10 27.57
CA GLU A 141 11.76 44.42 28.81
C GLU A 141 10.51 45.09 29.40
N PRO A 142 9.37 44.38 29.45
CA PRO A 142 8.20 44.83 30.20
C PRO A 142 8.48 44.73 31.71
N LEU A 143 8.14 45.79 32.44
CA LEU A 143 8.34 45.87 33.89
C LEU A 143 7.00 45.72 34.62
N LYS A 144 7.04 45.14 35.83
CA LYS A 144 5.87 45.07 36.72
C LYS A 144 5.54 46.44 37.32
N GLU A 145 6.59 47.21 37.61
CA GLU A 145 6.52 48.54 38.21
C GLU A 145 7.22 49.56 37.30
N PRO A 146 7.00 50.87 37.50
CA PRO A 146 7.71 51.88 36.73
C PRO A 146 9.23 51.79 36.87
N GLU A 147 9.94 52.18 35.82
CA GLU A 147 11.41 52.17 35.80
C GLU A 147 12.01 52.89 37.02
N LYS A 148 12.88 52.18 37.74
CA LYS A 148 13.53 52.67 38.97
C LYS A 148 14.89 53.29 38.71
N MET A 149 15.60 52.85 37.67
CA MET A 149 16.91 53.39 37.32
C MET A 149 16.77 54.80 36.72
N LYS A 150 17.54 55.76 37.25
CA LYS A 150 17.46 57.19 36.85
C LYS A 150 18.79 57.75 36.39
N LEU A 151 19.91 57.19 36.84
CA LEU A 151 21.24 57.71 36.58
C LEU A 151 22.11 56.67 35.86
N PRO A 152 22.98 57.08 34.90
CA PRO A 152 23.90 56.17 34.22
C PRO A 152 24.94 55.52 35.14
N THR A 153 25.16 56.08 36.34
CA THR A 153 26.11 55.57 37.33
C THR A 153 25.51 54.48 38.22
N GLN A 154 24.18 54.33 38.21
CA GLN A 154 23.53 53.24 38.91
C GLN A 154 23.75 51.93 38.15
N MET A 155 23.60 50.81 38.84
CA MET A 155 23.67 49.50 38.20
C MET A 155 22.47 48.65 38.60
N GLN A 156 21.79 48.08 37.61
CA GLN A 156 20.72 47.13 37.82
C GLN A 156 21.29 45.72 37.86
N VAL A 157 20.91 44.95 38.88
CA VAL A 157 21.23 43.52 38.98
C VAL A 157 19.99 42.72 39.29
N TYR A 158 19.95 41.50 38.76
CA TYR A 158 18.96 40.49 39.13
C TYR A 158 19.44 39.74 40.36
N VAL A 159 18.52 39.46 41.26
CA VAL A 159 18.79 38.75 42.51
C VAL A 159 17.85 37.57 42.66
N ARG A 160 18.39 36.47 43.20
CA ARG A 160 17.63 35.26 43.52
C ARG A 160 17.98 34.81 44.93
N ARG A 161 16.96 34.65 45.76
CA ARG A 161 17.17 34.11 47.11
C ARG A 161 17.27 32.59 47.01
N TRP A 162 18.40 32.04 47.44
CA TRP A 162 18.52 30.63 47.75
C TRP A 162 18.03 30.38 49.17
N ARG A 163 17.14 29.40 49.35
CA ARG A 163 16.63 28.95 50.65
C ARG A 163 17.17 27.56 50.95
N PRO A 164 18.33 27.44 51.62
CA PRO A 164 18.92 26.15 51.96
C PRO A 164 17.93 25.22 52.67
N SER A 165 17.11 25.80 53.55
CA SER A 165 16.13 25.07 54.36
C SER A 165 14.95 24.51 53.57
N GLU A 166 14.65 25.04 52.39
CA GLU A 166 13.53 24.56 51.56
C GLU A 166 14.03 23.80 50.32
N CYS A 167 15.34 23.81 50.07
CA CYS A 167 15.98 23.41 48.83
C CYS A 167 15.32 24.10 47.61
N SER A 168 15.06 25.41 47.72
CA SER A 168 14.31 26.19 46.73
C SER A 168 14.97 27.54 46.42
N VAL A 169 14.73 28.05 45.22
CA VAL A 169 15.15 29.39 44.79
C VAL A 169 13.91 30.25 44.56
N ASP A 170 13.86 31.41 45.19
CA ASP A 170 12.76 32.37 44.99
C ASP A 170 12.76 32.94 43.56
N PRO A 171 11.61 33.45 43.07
CA PRO A 171 11.55 34.13 41.79
C PRO A 171 12.60 35.24 41.63
N THR A 172 13.02 35.48 40.40
CA THR A 172 14.00 36.54 40.12
C THR A 172 13.41 37.91 40.45
N GLU A 173 14.14 38.68 41.26
CA GLU A 173 13.84 40.06 41.57
C GLU A 173 14.93 40.99 41.04
N GLU A 174 14.69 42.30 41.06
CA GLU A 174 15.67 43.31 40.66
C GLU A 174 15.97 44.26 41.81
N ILE A 175 17.23 44.70 41.88
CA ILE A 175 17.65 45.81 42.72
C ILE A 175 18.49 46.79 41.90
N ILE A 176 18.42 48.06 42.27
CA ILE A 176 19.25 49.13 41.70
C ILE A 176 20.31 49.50 42.74
N LEU A 177 21.57 49.36 42.36
CA LEU A 177 22.73 49.72 43.15
C LEU A 177 23.13 51.15 42.82
N ASP A 178 23.34 51.96 43.85
CA ASP A 178 23.78 53.34 43.70
C ASP A 178 25.30 53.42 43.58
N THR A 179 26.00 52.41 44.12
CA THR A 179 27.45 52.24 44.03
C THR A 179 27.82 50.80 43.71
N ALA A 180 28.97 50.59 43.05
CA ALA A 180 29.50 49.25 42.77
C ALA A 180 30.09 48.54 44.01
N SER A 181 29.58 48.83 45.20
CA SER A 181 30.10 48.34 46.48
C SER A 181 29.36 47.06 46.92
N PRO A 182 30.08 46.02 47.39
CA PRO A 182 29.46 44.84 48.00
C PRO A 182 28.58 45.18 49.22
N LEU A 183 28.92 46.25 49.96
CA LEU A 183 28.12 46.69 51.11
C LEU A 183 26.78 47.27 50.68
N ASP A 184 26.75 48.05 49.60
CA ASP A 184 25.52 48.62 49.04
C ASP A 184 24.59 47.48 48.57
N LEU A 185 25.15 46.48 47.88
CA LEU A 185 24.46 45.25 47.52
C LEU A 185 23.81 44.57 48.73
N LYS A 186 24.57 44.30 49.80
CA LYS A 186 24.01 43.63 50.99
C LYS A 186 22.95 44.50 51.70
N LYS A 187 23.08 45.83 51.70
CA LYS A 187 22.06 46.74 52.24
C LYS A 187 20.75 46.64 51.47
N LYS A 188 20.79 46.73 50.13
CA LYS A 188 19.59 46.59 49.28
C LYS A 188 18.94 45.22 49.44
N LEU A 189 19.75 44.15 49.52
CA LEU A 189 19.25 42.78 49.78
C LEU A 189 18.60 42.66 51.17
N SER A 190 19.13 43.33 52.18
CA SER A 190 18.56 43.38 53.53
C SER A 190 17.22 44.10 53.54
N GLU A 191 17.11 45.23 52.84
CA GLU A 191 15.85 45.97 52.68
C GLU A 191 14.78 45.12 51.98
N LEU A 192 15.19 44.37 50.94
CA LEU A 192 14.33 43.49 50.15
C LEU A 192 13.82 42.29 50.97
N SER A 193 14.73 41.56 51.61
CA SER A 193 14.45 40.25 52.23
C SER A 193 14.13 40.31 53.73
N LYS A 194 14.39 41.46 54.37
CA LYS A 194 14.34 41.65 55.84
C LYS A 194 15.36 40.83 56.63
N ILE A 195 16.35 40.24 55.94
CA ILE A 195 17.48 39.55 56.59
C ILE A 195 18.52 40.60 57.03
N PRO A 196 19.09 40.54 58.24
CA PRO A 196 20.16 41.44 58.66
C PRO A 196 21.37 41.39 57.71
N VAL A 197 21.99 42.55 57.44
CA VAL A 197 23.13 42.69 56.49
C VAL A 197 24.29 41.73 56.80
N ASP A 198 24.57 41.49 58.08
CA ASP A 198 25.60 40.58 58.59
C ASP A 198 25.26 39.09 58.40
N ALA A 199 23.97 38.77 58.23
CA ALA A 199 23.48 37.42 57.98
C ALA A 199 23.33 37.11 56.47
N ILE A 200 23.57 38.08 55.59
CA ILE A 200 23.46 37.88 54.14
C ILE A 200 24.80 37.42 53.57
N SER A 201 24.77 36.25 52.93
CA SER A 201 25.85 35.79 52.05
C SER A 201 25.47 35.98 50.59
N VAL A 202 26.42 36.41 49.76
CA VAL A 202 26.20 36.68 48.32
C VAL A 202 27.15 35.88 47.45
N ALA A 203 26.70 35.48 46.27
CA ALA A 203 27.51 34.85 45.24
C ALA A 203 27.06 35.29 43.85
N LYS A 204 27.98 35.32 42.88
CA LYS A 204 27.63 35.57 41.48
C LYS A 204 27.07 34.31 40.86
N GLY A 205 25.99 34.43 40.08
CA GLY A 205 25.54 33.35 39.21
C GLY A 205 26.60 32.97 38.18
N VAL A 206 26.75 31.67 37.94
CA VAL A 206 27.68 31.11 36.95
C VAL A 206 26.99 30.92 35.59
N GLY A 207 27.76 31.01 34.51
CA GLY A 207 27.26 30.83 33.14
C GLY A 207 26.64 32.08 32.51
N SER A 208 25.97 31.88 31.36
CA SER A 208 25.23 32.94 30.67
C SER A 208 23.90 33.22 31.36
N PHE A 209 23.35 34.43 31.18
CA PHE A 209 21.97 34.73 31.60
C PHE A 209 21.03 33.63 31.10
N PRO A 210 20.17 33.07 31.98
CA PRO A 210 19.70 33.60 33.25
C PRO A 210 20.49 33.06 34.46
N ALA A 211 21.67 32.48 34.24
CA ALA A 211 22.53 31.86 35.26
C ALA A 211 21.77 30.85 36.13
N GLU A 212 21.03 29.95 35.46
CA GLU A 212 20.36 28.83 36.11
C GLU A 212 21.36 27.80 36.61
N ILE A 213 21.15 27.38 37.85
CA ILE A 213 21.94 26.36 38.53
C ILE A 213 20.98 25.50 39.36
N SER A 214 21.25 24.21 39.44
CA SER A 214 20.47 23.26 40.24
C SER A 214 20.50 23.68 41.72
N CYS A 215 19.35 23.59 42.39
CA CYS A 215 19.24 23.85 43.83
C CYS A 215 20.25 23.03 44.66
N LEU A 216 20.60 21.82 44.19
CA LEU A 216 21.55 20.94 44.87
C LEU A 216 23.00 21.43 44.75
N ASP A 217 23.31 22.18 43.70
CA ASP A 217 24.67 22.59 43.35
C ASP A 217 24.97 24.03 43.81
N ILE A 218 23.93 24.85 44.06
CA ILE A 218 24.05 26.24 44.51
C ILE A 218 24.98 26.41 45.72
N GLU A 219 24.89 25.52 46.71
CA GLU A 219 25.71 25.63 47.91
C GLU A 219 27.21 25.40 47.61
N ASN A 220 27.51 24.45 46.72
CA ASN A 220 28.86 23.91 46.55
C ASN A 220 29.60 24.50 45.34
N GLU A 221 28.90 24.90 44.28
CA GLU A 221 29.50 25.40 43.05
C GLU A 221 29.62 26.93 43.01
N LEU A 222 28.79 27.66 43.79
CA LEU A 222 28.88 29.10 43.87
C LEU A 222 29.94 29.54 44.89
N GLU A 223 30.75 30.54 44.51
CA GLU A 223 31.70 31.17 45.42
C GLU A 223 30.99 32.20 46.31
N TRP A 224 30.68 31.78 47.55
CA TRP A 224 29.99 32.60 48.54
C TRP A 224 30.94 33.58 49.26
N ASP A 225 30.48 34.83 49.36
CA ASP A 225 31.19 35.96 50.00
C ASP A 225 32.66 36.08 49.59
N PRO A 226 32.95 36.20 48.28
CA PRO A 226 34.32 36.36 47.83
C PRO A 226 34.92 37.66 48.38
N ALA A 227 36.22 37.66 48.63
CA ALA A 227 36.94 38.81 49.16
C ALA A 227 37.13 39.89 48.08
N ILE A 228 36.05 40.64 47.79
CA ILE A 228 36.02 41.71 46.79
C ILE A 228 35.84 43.08 47.46
N GLN A 229 36.51 44.09 46.92
CA GLN A 229 36.34 45.50 47.30
C GLN A 229 35.31 46.21 46.41
N SER A 230 35.10 45.68 45.21
CA SER A 230 34.12 46.16 44.22
C SER A 230 33.49 44.98 43.50
N ILE A 231 32.21 45.07 43.15
CA ILE A 231 31.50 44.04 42.39
C ILE A 231 31.97 43.93 40.93
N SER A 232 32.79 44.86 40.46
CA SER A 232 33.48 44.76 39.17
C SER A 232 34.74 43.88 39.21
N GLN A 233 35.20 43.47 40.40
CA GLN A 233 36.35 42.57 40.56
C GLN A 233 35.94 41.10 40.41
N THR A 234 36.88 40.25 39.99
CA THR A 234 36.74 38.79 40.03
C THR A 234 36.48 38.35 41.48
N PRO A 235 35.52 37.44 41.73
CA PRO A 235 34.78 36.62 40.75
C PRO A 235 33.51 37.26 40.20
N PHE A 236 33.04 38.38 40.76
CA PHE A 236 31.79 39.02 40.33
C PHE A 236 31.88 39.58 38.91
N SER A 237 32.96 40.28 38.56
CA SER A 237 33.22 40.81 37.20
C SER A 237 31.97 41.43 36.54
N LEU A 238 31.17 42.16 37.32
CA LEU A 238 29.95 42.83 36.85
C LEU A 238 30.35 44.21 36.33
N TYR A 239 30.46 44.32 35.00
CA TYR A 239 30.83 45.56 34.31
C TYR A 239 29.63 46.29 33.70
N ASP A 240 28.52 45.60 33.52
CA ASP A 240 27.28 46.08 32.93
C ASP A 240 26.08 45.61 33.78
N ASP A 241 24.91 46.21 33.51
CA ASP A 241 23.63 45.79 34.09
C ASP A 241 23.25 44.34 33.73
N GLY A 242 22.27 43.79 34.44
CA GLY A 242 21.68 42.49 34.12
C GLY A 242 22.45 41.29 34.64
N GLY A 243 23.47 41.51 35.48
CA GLY A 243 24.14 40.45 36.24
C GLY A 243 23.19 39.74 37.20
N VAL A 244 23.37 38.43 37.38
CA VAL A 244 22.56 37.61 38.30
C VAL A 244 23.38 37.31 39.56
N ILE A 245 22.80 37.61 40.72
CA ILE A 245 23.41 37.41 42.03
C ILE A 245 22.50 36.50 42.85
N TYR A 246 23.09 35.44 43.40
CA TYR A 246 22.44 34.61 44.40
C TYR A 246 22.74 35.15 45.79
N TYR A 247 21.76 35.09 46.68
CA TYR A 247 21.95 35.43 48.09
C TYR A 247 21.20 34.47 48.99
N LYS A 248 21.66 34.31 50.22
CA LYS A 248 21.02 33.47 51.24
C LYS A 248 21.17 34.07 52.63
N ASP A 249 20.32 33.62 53.55
CA ASP A 249 20.55 33.79 54.97
C ASP A 249 21.56 32.72 55.43
N ASN A 250 22.72 33.15 55.93
CA ASN A 250 23.78 32.25 56.39
C ASN A 250 23.44 31.50 57.70
N LYS A 251 22.35 31.87 58.36
CA LYS A 251 21.81 31.16 59.54
C LYS A 251 20.91 30.00 59.16
N GLU A 252 20.39 29.97 57.93
CA GLU A 252 19.62 28.83 57.43
C GLU A 252 20.52 27.61 57.23
N LYS A 253 20.03 26.45 57.64
CA LYS A 253 20.70 25.15 57.43
C LYS A 253 19.96 24.36 56.37
N ILE A 254 20.71 23.58 55.59
CA ILE A 254 20.13 22.66 54.60
C ILE A 254 19.24 21.64 55.31
N GLU A 255 18.01 21.48 54.81
CA GLU A 255 17.07 20.49 55.33
C GLU A 255 17.40 19.10 54.75
N LEU A 256 18.26 18.36 55.46
CA LEU A 256 18.73 17.03 55.06
C LEU A 256 17.59 16.02 54.83
N SER A 257 16.44 16.20 55.48
CA SER A 257 15.21 15.40 55.31
C SER A 257 14.71 15.37 53.87
N LYS A 258 14.71 16.52 53.19
CA LYS A 258 14.16 16.64 51.83
C LYS A 258 15.08 16.03 50.79
N ILE A 259 16.40 16.11 51.01
CA ILE A 259 17.41 15.42 50.20
C ILE A 259 17.25 13.90 50.33
N ILE A 260 17.01 13.39 51.54
CA ILE A 260 16.77 11.96 51.79
C ILE A 260 15.47 11.49 51.11
N GLU A 261 14.41 12.28 51.17
CA GLU A 261 13.13 11.99 50.50
C GLU A 261 13.29 11.91 48.98
N LEU A 262 13.90 12.93 48.35
CA LEU A 262 14.19 12.94 46.91
C LEU A 262 15.10 11.76 46.49
N THR A 263 16.08 11.40 47.33
CA THR A 263 16.96 10.25 47.07
C THR A 263 16.18 8.93 47.07
N ASN A 264 15.21 8.79 47.97
CA ASN A 264 14.33 7.62 48.02
C ASN A 264 13.43 7.55 46.79
N GLU A 265 12.86 8.68 46.35
CA GLU A 265 12.06 8.76 45.14
C GLU A 265 12.86 8.41 43.89
N ILE A 266 14.06 8.97 43.73
CA ILE A 266 14.96 8.64 42.60
C ILE A 266 15.31 7.15 42.61
N THR A 267 15.54 6.56 43.78
CA THR A 267 15.83 5.13 43.92
C THR A 267 14.62 4.28 43.50
N ALA A 268 13.41 4.67 43.91
CA ALA A 268 12.17 4.01 43.51
C ALA A 268 11.91 4.11 42.00
N LEU A 269 12.09 5.30 41.41
CA LEU A 269 11.97 5.54 39.98
C LEU A 269 13.00 4.75 39.16
N THR A 270 14.23 4.66 39.66
CA THR A 270 15.28 3.85 39.02
C THR A 270 14.92 2.37 39.00
N LYS A 271 14.39 1.84 40.11
CA LYS A 271 13.91 0.46 40.18
C LYS A 271 12.70 0.20 39.27
N PHE A 272 11.81 1.18 39.16
CA PHE A 272 10.68 1.12 38.23
C PHE A 272 11.15 1.11 36.76
N LYS A 273 12.08 1.99 36.41
CA LYS A 273 12.69 2.06 35.07
C LYS A 273 13.37 0.75 34.68
N THR A 274 14.10 0.11 35.59
CA THR A 274 14.74 -1.18 35.29
C THR A 274 13.72 -2.30 35.07
N GLY A 275 12.59 -2.28 35.78
CA GLY A 275 11.45 -3.17 35.53
C GLY A 275 10.88 -3.03 34.12
N ILE A 276 10.59 -1.79 33.68
CA ILE A 276 10.09 -1.50 32.33
C ILE A 276 11.07 -1.95 31.25
N LEU A 277 12.37 -1.71 31.44
CA LEU A 277 13.39 -2.12 30.47
C LEU A 277 13.40 -3.64 30.27
N LYS A 278 13.23 -4.41 31.35
CA LYS A 278 13.14 -5.87 31.28
C LYS A 278 11.89 -6.33 30.51
N GLU A 279 10.72 -5.76 30.80
CA GLU A 279 9.48 -6.07 30.08
C GLU A 279 9.58 -5.75 28.59
N ARG A 280 10.21 -4.63 28.24
CA ARG A 280 10.48 -4.26 26.84
C ARG A 280 11.32 -5.32 26.13
N ASP A 281 12.37 -5.80 26.78
CA ASP A 281 13.28 -6.79 26.20
C ASP A 281 12.56 -8.14 25.99
N ASP A 282 11.73 -8.57 26.95
CA ASP A 282 10.89 -9.77 26.85
C ASP A 282 9.87 -9.66 25.68
N LEU A 283 9.27 -8.47 25.49
CA LEU A 283 8.37 -8.20 24.37
C LEU A 283 9.11 -8.19 23.03
N GLN A 284 10.31 -7.63 22.95
CA GLN A 284 11.13 -7.66 21.73
C GLN A 284 11.49 -9.09 21.34
N GLN A 285 11.83 -9.94 22.31
CA GLN A 285 12.11 -11.35 22.06
C GLN A 285 10.87 -12.09 21.52
N SER A 286 9.71 -11.84 22.13
CA SER A 286 8.43 -12.43 21.69
C SER A 286 8.04 -11.98 20.27
N LEU A 287 8.28 -10.70 19.94
CA LEU A 287 8.03 -10.16 18.61
C LEU A 287 8.96 -10.79 17.56
N ALA A 288 10.24 -10.99 17.90
CA ALA A 288 11.19 -11.66 17.02
C ALA A 288 10.75 -13.10 16.72
N GLN A 289 10.30 -13.85 17.73
CA GLN A 289 9.76 -15.20 17.57
C GLN A 289 8.54 -15.22 16.64
N SER A 290 7.57 -14.34 16.89
CA SER A 290 6.36 -14.23 16.04
C SER A 290 6.72 -13.86 14.59
N SER A 291 7.71 -13.00 14.38
CA SER A 291 8.18 -12.65 13.04
C SER A 291 8.77 -13.85 12.28
N ALA A 292 9.52 -14.71 12.99
CA ALA A 292 10.12 -15.92 12.42
C ALA A 292 9.08 -17.01 12.11
N GLU A 293 8.04 -17.13 12.94
CA GLU A 293 6.91 -18.00 12.64
C GLU A 293 6.12 -17.52 11.41
N LYS A 294 5.91 -16.20 11.29
CA LYS A 294 5.24 -15.60 10.14
C LYS A 294 5.98 -15.86 8.83
N THR A 295 7.31 -15.76 8.81
CA THR A 295 8.10 -16.07 7.60
C THR A 295 8.00 -17.54 7.24
N LYS A 296 8.09 -18.45 8.22
CA LYS A 296 7.91 -19.90 8.02
C LYS A 296 6.53 -20.23 7.43
N LEU A 297 5.46 -19.65 7.98
CA LEU A 297 4.09 -19.82 7.46
C LEU A 297 3.92 -19.25 6.05
N SER A 298 4.54 -18.10 5.77
CA SER A 298 4.54 -17.50 4.43
C SER A 298 5.18 -18.42 3.39
N ASP A 299 6.32 -19.04 3.72
CA ASP A 299 7.00 -19.97 2.81
C ASP A 299 6.21 -21.25 2.60
N GLN A 300 5.60 -21.80 3.66
CA GLN A 300 4.65 -22.92 3.55
C GLN A 300 3.46 -22.58 2.64
N LEU A 301 2.91 -21.37 2.73
CA LEU A 301 1.81 -20.92 1.89
C LEU A 301 2.21 -20.83 0.41
N LYS A 302 3.42 -20.33 0.10
CA LYS A 302 3.94 -20.30 -1.28
C LYS A 302 4.04 -21.71 -1.86
N GLU A 303 4.54 -22.66 -1.07
CA GLU A 303 4.66 -24.06 -1.50
C GLU A 303 3.29 -24.72 -1.72
N MET A 304 2.32 -24.48 -0.83
CA MET A 304 0.95 -24.97 -1.02
C MET A 304 0.30 -24.39 -2.27
N LYS A 305 0.49 -23.09 -2.55
CA LYS A 305 -0.01 -22.46 -3.80
C LYS A 305 0.59 -23.11 -5.04
N LYS A 306 1.89 -23.42 -5.03
CA LYS A 306 2.56 -24.11 -6.14
C LYS A 306 1.97 -25.51 -6.36
N LYS A 307 1.73 -26.27 -5.29
CA LYS A 307 1.09 -27.59 -5.36
C LYS A 307 -0.35 -27.52 -5.86
N ALA A 308 -1.13 -26.53 -5.42
CA ALA A 308 -2.50 -26.31 -5.89
C ALA A 308 -2.54 -26.01 -7.41
N ALA A 309 -1.65 -25.14 -7.90
CA ALA A 309 -1.55 -24.84 -9.34
C ALA A 309 -1.17 -26.08 -10.17
N ALA A 310 -0.28 -26.93 -9.66
CA ALA A 310 0.08 -28.19 -10.32
C ALA A 310 -1.10 -29.17 -10.39
N LEU A 311 -1.88 -29.30 -9.30
CA LEU A 311 -3.09 -30.11 -9.26
C LEU A 311 -4.15 -29.61 -10.25
N GLU A 312 -4.36 -28.30 -10.32
CA GLU A 312 -5.32 -27.70 -11.26
C GLU A 312 -4.93 -27.97 -12.72
N ASN A 313 -3.65 -27.85 -13.07
CA ASN A 313 -3.16 -28.18 -14.40
C ASN A 313 -3.34 -29.67 -14.73
N ASN A 314 -3.06 -30.56 -13.79
CA ASN A 314 -3.27 -32.00 -13.99
C ASN A 314 -4.77 -32.31 -14.21
N LEU A 315 -5.66 -31.68 -13.44
CA LEU A 315 -7.10 -31.86 -13.59
C LEU A 315 -7.58 -31.41 -14.98
N LYS A 316 -7.12 -30.24 -15.45
CA LYS A 316 -7.41 -29.74 -16.80
C LYS A 316 -6.94 -30.72 -17.87
N LEU A 317 -5.72 -31.27 -17.72
CA LEU A 317 -5.17 -32.23 -18.67
C LEU A 317 -5.99 -33.54 -18.71
N THR A 318 -6.44 -34.03 -17.56
CA THR A 318 -7.32 -35.20 -17.48
C THR A 318 -8.69 -34.94 -18.10
N GLN A 319 -9.27 -33.76 -17.88
CA GLN A 319 -10.53 -33.36 -18.51
C GLN A 319 -10.42 -33.33 -20.04
N ILE A 320 -9.34 -32.75 -20.58
CA ILE A 320 -9.07 -32.74 -22.02
C ILE A 320 -9.00 -34.17 -22.58
N LYS A 321 -8.22 -35.06 -21.94
CA LYS A 321 -8.14 -36.47 -22.36
C LYS A 321 -9.49 -37.17 -22.33
N HIS A 322 -10.31 -36.92 -21.31
CA HIS A 322 -11.64 -37.51 -21.24
C HIS A 322 -12.54 -37.00 -22.37
N GLN A 323 -12.47 -35.71 -22.69
CA GLN A 323 -13.23 -35.09 -23.77
C GLN A 323 -12.80 -35.58 -25.16
N GLU A 324 -11.49 -35.79 -25.38
CA GLU A 324 -10.96 -36.43 -26.59
C GLU A 324 -11.49 -37.86 -26.74
N ASN A 325 -11.40 -38.67 -25.67
CA ASN A 325 -11.93 -40.04 -25.67
C ASN A 325 -13.44 -40.08 -25.96
N LEU A 326 -14.21 -39.15 -25.38
CA LEU A 326 -15.65 -39.06 -25.60
C LEU A 326 -15.97 -38.66 -27.04
N SER A 327 -15.18 -37.76 -27.62
CA SER A 327 -15.30 -37.36 -29.02
C SER A 327 -15.00 -38.51 -29.97
N GLN A 328 -13.98 -39.32 -29.66
CA GLN A 328 -13.66 -40.54 -30.42
C GLN A 328 -14.79 -41.56 -30.34
N MET A 329 -15.33 -41.83 -29.15
CA MET A 329 -16.46 -42.75 -28.99
C MET A 329 -17.70 -42.28 -29.77
N LEU A 330 -17.98 -40.98 -29.81
CA LEU A 330 -19.08 -40.43 -30.61
C LEU A 330 -18.85 -40.63 -32.11
N ALA A 331 -17.61 -40.48 -32.60
CA ALA A 331 -17.26 -40.76 -33.99
C ALA A 331 -17.47 -42.24 -34.32
N ASP A 332 -17.02 -43.15 -33.46
CA ASP A 332 -17.20 -44.59 -33.64
C ASP A 332 -18.69 -44.98 -33.67
N ILE A 333 -19.51 -44.40 -32.78
CA ILE A 333 -20.98 -44.60 -32.78
C ILE A 333 -21.59 -44.11 -34.11
N ALA A 334 -21.15 -42.96 -34.63
CA ALA A 334 -21.65 -42.45 -35.91
C ALA A 334 -21.31 -43.39 -37.07
N SER A 335 -20.07 -43.90 -37.13
CA SER A 335 -19.67 -44.90 -38.12
C SER A 335 -20.45 -46.22 -38.00
N LEU A 336 -20.71 -46.69 -36.77
CA LEU A 336 -21.55 -47.87 -36.54
C LEU A 336 -22.99 -47.65 -37.00
N LYS A 337 -23.53 -46.44 -36.82
CA LYS A 337 -24.88 -46.08 -37.28
C LYS A 337 -24.98 -46.12 -38.81
N GLU A 338 -24.00 -45.55 -39.51
CA GLU A 338 -23.93 -45.58 -40.98
C GLU A 338 -23.80 -47.01 -41.52
N PHE A 339 -22.97 -47.83 -40.85
CA PHE A 339 -22.86 -49.25 -41.16
C PHE A 339 -24.19 -50.00 -40.96
N ASN A 340 -24.92 -49.71 -39.87
CA ASN A 340 -26.22 -50.31 -39.60
C ASN A 340 -27.28 -49.90 -40.64
N GLU A 341 -27.29 -48.64 -41.08
CA GLU A 341 -28.17 -48.19 -42.17
C GLU A 341 -27.86 -48.95 -43.47
N THR A 342 -26.58 -49.16 -43.78
CA THR A 342 -26.15 -49.96 -44.94
C THR A 342 -26.62 -51.43 -44.83
N LEU A 343 -26.53 -52.02 -43.64
CA LEU A 343 -27.02 -53.37 -43.39
C LEU A 343 -28.54 -53.48 -43.56
N LEU A 344 -29.31 -52.48 -43.11
CA LEU A 344 -30.76 -52.44 -43.29
C LEU A 344 -31.14 -52.40 -44.77
N VAL A 345 -30.48 -51.54 -45.57
CA VAL A 345 -30.69 -51.49 -47.03
C VAL A 345 -30.35 -52.84 -47.68
N THR A 346 -29.23 -53.45 -47.30
CA THR A 346 -28.80 -54.76 -47.83
C THR A 346 -29.80 -55.86 -47.47
N ARG A 347 -30.29 -55.88 -46.23
CA ARG A 347 -31.32 -56.81 -45.77
C ARG A 347 -32.60 -56.67 -46.60
N ASP A 348 -33.06 -55.44 -46.82
CA ASP A 348 -34.29 -55.19 -47.57
C ASP A 348 -34.16 -55.63 -49.03
N GLN A 349 -32.98 -55.45 -49.63
CA GLN A 349 -32.67 -55.95 -50.97
C GLN A 349 -32.69 -57.49 -51.02
N LEU A 350 -32.04 -58.17 -50.07
CA LEU A 350 -32.03 -59.63 -49.99
C LEU A 350 -33.44 -60.21 -49.75
N GLN A 351 -34.26 -59.52 -48.95
CA GLN A 351 -35.66 -59.89 -48.73
C GLN A 351 -36.45 -59.84 -50.04
N LYS A 352 -36.27 -58.77 -50.83
CA LYS A 352 -36.91 -58.61 -52.14
C LYS A 352 -36.48 -59.69 -53.12
N GLU A 353 -35.19 -60.04 -53.16
CA GLU A 353 -34.68 -61.15 -53.99
C GLU A 353 -35.26 -62.50 -53.57
N ARG A 354 -35.36 -62.75 -52.26
CA ARG A 354 -35.97 -63.97 -51.72
C ARG A 354 -37.43 -64.07 -52.14
N ASP A 355 -38.20 -62.99 -52.00
CA ASP A 355 -39.62 -62.97 -52.35
C ASP A 355 -39.83 -63.17 -53.86
N GLN A 356 -38.95 -62.60 -54.71
CA GLN A 356 -38.94 -62.87 -56.16
C GLN A 356 -38.64 -64.33 -56.49
N LYS A 357 -37.63 -64.94 -55.82
CA LYS A 357 -37.31 -66.36 -56.01
C LYS A 357 -38.45 -67.25 -55.57
N LEU A 358 -39.12 -66.93 -54.47
CA LEU A 358 -40.27 -67.68 -53.97
C LEU A 358 -41.45 -67.61 -54.95
N ALA A 359 -41.75 -66.43 -55.48
CA ALA A 359 -42.79 -66.27 -56.51
C ALA A 359 -42.50 -67.13 -57.75
N LYS A 360 -41.24 -67.13 -58.22
CA LYS A 360 -40.83 -67.95 -59.36
C LYS A 360 -40.87 -69.45 -59.07
N SER A 361 -40.56 -69.87 -57.84
CA SER A 361 -40.69 -71.26 -57.40
C SER A 361 -42.15 -71.71 -57.41
N ASN A 362 -43.07 -70.89 -56.90
CA ASN A 362 -44.50 -71.20 -56.90
C ASN A 362 -45.06 -71.30 -58.33
N GLU A 363 -44.58 -70.46 -59.24
CA GLU A 363 -44.95 -70.52 -60.67
C GLU A 363 -44.49 -71.83 -61.32
N LEU A 364 -43.25 -72.25 -61.06
CA LEU A 364 -42.73 -73.55 -61.50
C LEU A 364 -43.48 -74.74 -60.87
N GLU A 365 -43.83 -74.67 -59.59
CA GLU A 365 -44.65 -75.72 -58.94
C GLU A 365 -46.02 -75.84 -59.60
N ASN A 366 -46.66 -74.72 -59.93
CA ASN A 366 -47.93 -74.73 -60.68
C ASN A 366 -47.75 -75.36 -62.06
N GLU A 367 -46.72 -75.00 -62.83
CA GLU A 367 -46.43 -75.62 -64.13
C GLU A 367 -46.20 -77.14 -64.02
N ILE A 368 -45.45 -77.58 -63.01
CA ILE A 368 -45.22 -79.01 -62.74
C ILE A 368 -46.55 -79.72 -62.44
N ALA A 369 -47.44 -79.10 -61.68
CA ALA A 369 -48.76 -79.65 -61.39
C ALA A 369 -49.60 -79.82 -62.67
N THR A 370 -49.61 -78.82 -63.57
CA THR A 370 -50.31 -78.89 -64.87
C THR A 370 -49.74 -79.98 -65.75
N LEU A 371 -48.41 -80.09 -65.85
CA LEU A 371 -47.74 -81.14 -66.62
C LEU A 371 -48.00 -82.54 -66.06
N THR A 372 -48.11 -82.67 -64.73
CA THR A 372 -48.43 -83.93 -64.06
C THR A 372 -49.87 -84.36 -64.34
N ALA A 373 -50.81 -83.41 -64.38
CA ALA A 373 -52.19 -83.65 -64.80
C ALA A 373 -52.26 -84.10 -66.28
N ALA A 374 -51.57 -83.41 -67.19
CA ALA A 374 -51.51 -83.82 -68.60
C ALA A 374 -50.88 -85.22 -68.78
N LYS A 375 -49.83 -85.53 -68.02
CA LYS A 375 -49.18 -86.85 -68.03
C LYS A 375 -50.13 -87.96 -67.58
N THR A 376 -50.95 -87.72 -66.56
CA THR A 376 -51.92 -88.71 -66.07
C THR A 376 -53.04 -88.96 -67.07
N GLU A 377 -53.47 -87.94 -67.81
CA GLU A 377 -54.44 -88.06 -68.89
C GLU A 377 -53.90 -88.88 -70.08
N ILE A 378 -52.66 -88.59 -70.53
CA ILE A 378 -51.99 -89.37 -71.58
C ILE A 378 -51.80 -90.84 -71.18
N LEU A 379 -51.47 -91.12 -69.92
CA LEU A 379 -51.33 -92.49 -69.43
C LEU A 379 -52.65 -93.25 -69.47
N LYS A 380 -53.77 -92.57 -69.18
CA LYS A 380 -55.11 -93.17 -69.27
C LYS A 380 -55.47 -93.50 -70.73
N GLU A 381 -55.22 -92.57 -71.66
CA GLU A 381 -55.45 -92.81 -73.09
C GLU A 381 -54.60 -93.98 -73.62
N ARG A 382 -53.34 -94.08 -73.18
CA ARG A 382 -52.47 -95.22 -73.51
C ARG A 382 -53.08 -96.53 -73.03
N ASP A 383 -53.56 -96.60 -71.79
CA ASP A 383 -54.13 -97.81 -71.22
C ASP A 383 -55.39 -98.24 -71.97
N ASP A 384 -56.26 -97.29 -72.34
CA ASP A 384 -57.47 -97.54 -73.15
C ASP A 384 -57.11 -98.08 -74.55
N LEU A 385 -56.07 -97.53 -75.19
CA LEU A 385 -55.54 -98.03 -76.47
C LEU A 385 -54.95 -99.44 -76.34
N GLN A 386 -54.22 -99.71 -75.26
CA GLN A 386 -53.59 -101.01 -75.01
C GLN A 386 -54.65 -102.10 -74.78
N GLN A 387 -55.75 -101.74 -74.13
CA GLN A 387 -56.90 -102.62 -73.92
C GLN A 387 -57.64 -102.92 -75.24
N SER A 388 -57.81 -101.91 -76.10
CA SER A 388 -58.38 -102.07 -77.44
C SER A 388 -57.52 -102.95 -78.36
N LEU A 389 -56.19 -102.81 -78.27
CA LEU A 389 -55.25 -103.63 -79.03
C LEU A 389 -55.28 -105.10 -78.59
N ALA A 390 -55.38 -105.37 -77.29
CA ALA A 390 -55.53 -106.72 -76.75
C ALA A 390 -56.85 -107.39 -77.22
N HIS A 391 -57.94 -106.62 -77.32
CA HIS A 391 -59.21 -107.10 -77.85
C HIS A 391 -59.11 -107.51 -79.33
N SER A 392 -58.51 -106.66 -80.16
CA SER A 392 -58.31 -106.95 -81.60
C SER A 392 -57.39 -108.16 -81.84
N SER A 393 -56.35 -108.31 -81.01
CA SER A 393 -55.47 -109.47 -81.04
C SER A 393 -56.21 -110.78 -80.76
N ALA A 394 -57.15 -110.78 -79.81
CA ALA A 394 -57.94 -111.96 -79.44
C ALA A 394 -58.97 -112.33 -80.52
N GLU A 395 -59.54 -111.36 -81.24
CA GLU A 395 -60.37 -111.64 -82.42
C GLU A 395 -59.57 -112.25 -83.56
N LYS A 396 -58.35 -111.77 -83.79
CA LYS A 396 -57.46 -112.28 -84.85
C LYS A 396 -57.11 -113.76 -84.63
N THR A 397 -56.80 -114.17 -83.39
CA THR A 397 -56.52 -115.58 -83.09
C THR A 397 -57.75 -116.47 -83.26
N LYS A 398 -58.94 -115.98 -82.89
CA LYS A 398 -60.21 -116.70 -83.07
C LYS A 398 -60.53 -116.95 -84.56
N LEU A 399 -60.32 -115.95 -85.42
CA LEU A 399 -60.48 -116.09 -86.88
C LEU A 399 -59.46 -117.07 -87.49
N SER A 400 -58.22 -117.06 -87.01
CA SER A 400 -57.17 -117.99 -87.46
C SER A 400 -57.51 -119.45 -87.16
N ASP A 401 -58.07 -119.73 -85.98
CA ASP A 401 -58.49 -121.10 -85.61
C ASP A 401 -59.70 -121.59 -86.43
N GLN A 402 -60.61 -120.68 -86.81
CA GLN A 402 -61.71 -121.00 -87.72
C GLN A 402 -61.20 -121.38 -89.11
N MET A 403 -60.17 -120.68 -89.61
CA MET A 403 -59.58 -120.95 -90.93
C MET A 403 -58.93 -122.33 -91.00
N ARG A 404 -58.19 -122.71 -89.95
CA ARG A 404 -57.55 -124.04 -89.83
C ARG A 404 -58.57 -125.19 -89.83
N LYS A 405 -59.72 -124.99 -89.20
CA LYS A 405 -60.83 -125.98 -89.17
C LYS A 405 -61.49 -126.18 -90.53
N ILE A 406 -61.49 -125.16 -91.38
CA ILE A 406 -62.01 -125.23 -92.76
C ILE A 406 -61.01 -125.97 -93.64
N GLU A 407 -59.71 -125.70 -93.51
CA GLU A 407 -58.65 -126.39 -94.26
C GLU A 407 -58.64 -127.90 -94.02
N GLU A 408 -58.87 -128.36 -92.79
CA GLU A 408 -58.97 -129.79 -92.47
C GLU A 408 -60.18 -130.46 -93.14
N LYS A 409 -61.33 -129.78 -93.19
CA LYS A 409 -62.53 -130.28 -93.87
C LYS A 409 -62.38 -130.38 -95.40
N VAL A 410 -61.64 -129.45 -96.00
CA VAL A 410 -61.35 -129.48 -97.44
C VAL A 410 -60.48 -130.69 -97.79
N LYS A 411 -59.47 -131.01 -96.95
CA LYS A 411 -58.63 -132.21 -97.12
C LYS A 411 -59.40 -133.53 -96.99
N GLU A 412 -60.39 -133.60 -96.11
CA GLU A 412 -61.25 -134.80 -95.99
C GLU A 412 -62.11 -135.01 -97.24
N LEU A 413 -62.67 -133.94 -97.81
CA LEU A 413 -63.49 -134.01 -99.01
C LEU A 413 -62.68 -134.41 -100.25
N GLU A 414 -61.45 -133.91 -100.40
CA GLU A 414 -60.55 -134.31 -101.49
C GLU A 414 -60.18 -135.80 -101.45
N ASN A 415 -59.99 -136.36 -100.25
CA ASN A 415 -59.68 -137.78 -100.10
C ASN A 415 -60.90 -138.68 -100.38
N SER A 416 -62.12 -138.23 -100.06
CA SER A 416 -63.35 -138.96 -100.37
C SER A 416 -63.63 -139.04 -101.87
N TRP A 417 -63.22 -138.05 -102.65
CA TRP A 417 -63.52 -138.00 -104.08
C TRP A 417 -62.62 -138.93 -104.92
N LYS A 418 -61.36 -139.15 -104.51
CA LYS A 418 -60.42 -140.05 -105.22
C LYS A 418 -60.75 -141.54 -105.11
N VAL A 419 -61.55 -141.95 -104.13
CA VAL A 419 -61.92 -143.37 -103.94
C VAL A 419 -63.15 -143.76 -104.77
N SER A 420 -64.01 -142.80 -105.15
CA SER A 420 -65.28 -143.09 -105.82
C SER A 420 -65.22 -143.25 -107.36
N TYR A 421 -64.10 -142.91 -108.03
CA TYR A 421 -64.01 -142.98 -109.50
C TYR A 421 -63.45 -144.31 -110.04
N LYS A 422 -63.22 -145.31 -109.17
CA LYS A 422 -62.67 -146.62 -109.57
C LYS A 422 -63.71 -147.73 -109.77
N ASP A 423 -64.97 -147.56 -109.36
CA ASP A 423 -65.94 -148.67 -109.26
C ASP A 423 -67.21 -148.57 -110.15
N VAL A 424 -67.21 -147.73 -111.20
CA VAL A 424 -68.28 -147.65 -112.20
C VAL A 424 -67.60 -147.45 -113.57
N THR A 425 -67.36 -148.41 -114.45
CA THR A 425 -68.27 -149.42 -115.00
C THR A 425 -67.48 -150.43 -115.85
N LEU A 426 -67.50 -151.70 -115.44
CA LEU A 426 -67.10 -152.88 -116.22
C LEU A 426 -68.30 -153.85 -116.16
N LEU A 427 -69.39 -153.52 -116.89
CA LEU A 427 -70.56 -154.40 -117.11
C LEU A 427 -71.59 -153.74 -118.08
N HIS A 428 -71.35 -153.84 -119.40
CA HIS A 428 -72.41 -154.20 -120.37
C HIS A 428 -71.80 -154.55 -121.74
N HIS A 429 -71.96 -155.83 -122.09
CA HIS A 429 -71.62 -156.47 -123.34
C HIS A 429 -72.95 -156.88 -124.00
N LYS A 430 -73.06 -156.73 -125.33
CA LYS A 430 -74.02 -157.33 -126.30
C LYS A 430 -75.32 -156.59 -126.69
N LEU A 431 -75.56 -156.68 -128.02
CA LEU A 431 -76.69 -156.22 -128.86
C LEU A 431 -76.56 -154.75 -129.29
N GLY A 432 -76.57 -154.37 -130.56
CA GLY A 432 -76.86 -155.04 -131.83
C GLY A 432 -76.86 -153.99 -132.94
N SER A 433 -76.58 -154.43 -134.17
CA SER A 433 -76.39 -153.70 -135.42
C SER A 433 -77.50 -152.73 -135.85
N GLY A 434 -77.08 -151.61 -136.47
CA GLY A 434 -77.86 -150.66 -137.26
C GLY A 434 -76.95 -149.54 -137.75
#